data_AF-A0A7C9LPJ5-F1
#
_entry.id   AF-A0A7C9LPJ5-F1
#
_cell.length_a   1.000
_cell.length_b   1.000
_cell.length_c   1.000
_cell.angle_alpha   90.00
_cell.angle_beta   90.00
_cell.angle_gamma   90.00
#
_symmetry.space_group_name_H-M   'P 1'
#
loop_
_entity.id
_entity.type
_entity.pdbx_description
1 polymer ?
#
loop_
_entity_poly.entity_id
_entity_poly.type
_entity_poly.pdbx_seq_one_letter_code
_entity_poly.pdbx_strand_id
1 'polypeptide(L)'
;MERIALFIDGANVYAAAKRLGWNFDHRKILDYFAAQGALHNAFYYTAVPVPIDDKQKRFTDALTYMGYTVRTRPLREATDESGATYRRASLDIEIVTDLLSTSDRFDTAVLLTGDGDFERPVEVLRARGKRVVVASIAEMTSYELRNAADQYVDFKDIREHVERPGYRLPSEQRGADPRPFYASAALSDSDDR
;
A
#
# COMPACT_ATOMS: atom_id res chain seq x y z
N MET A 1 3.75 20.94 16.16
CA MET A 1 3.06 20.42 14.96
C MET A 1 3.19 18.91 15.02
N GLU A 2 2.08 18.18 14.86
CA GLU A 2 2.07 16.71 14.93
C GLU A 2 2.93 16.12 13.81
N ARG A 3 3.80 15.15 14.12
CA ARG A 3 4.66 14.51 13.11
C ARG A 3 3.97 13.28 12.54
N ILE A 4 3.87 13.21 11.23
CA ILE A 4 3.15 12.14 10.52
C ILE A 4 4.15 11.29 9.73
N ALA A 5 4.06 9.96 9.82
CA ALA A 5 4.78 9.05 8.95
C ALA A 5 3.80 8.17 8.16
N LEU A 6 4.01 8.04 6.86
CA LEU A 6 3.20 7.17 6.00
C LEU A 6 3.94 5.85 5.74
N PHE A 7 3.21 4.75 5.77
CA PHE A 7 3.69 3.41 5.46
C PHE A 7 2.77 2.81 4.39
N ILE A 8 3.25 2.78 3.16
CA ILE A 8 2.44 2.46 1.98
C ILE A 8 2.79 1.08 1.46
N ASP A 9 1.87 0.13 1.64
CA ASP A 9 1.94 -1.15 0.93
C ASP A 9 1.52 -0.94 -0.53
N GLY A 10 2.51 -0.97 -1.43
CA GLY A 10 2.27 -0.77 -2.85
C GLY A 10 1.37 -1.83 -3.47
N ALA A 11 1.39 -3.07 -2.97
CA ALA A 11 0.51 -4.13 -3.45
C ALA A 11 -0.95 -3.87 -3.03
N ASN A 12 -1.16 -3.47 -1.78
CA ASN A 12 -2.50 -3.15 -1.27
C ASN A 12 -3.10 -1.91 -1.97
N VAL A 13 -2.33 -0.83 -2.12
CA VAL A 13 -2.77 0.37 -2.85
C VAL A 13 -3.09 0.07 -4.32
N TYR A 14 -2.30 -0.78 -4.97
CA TYR A 14 -2.58 -1.19 -6.35
C TYR A 14 -3.87 -2.01 -6.46
N ALA A 15 -4.09 -2.96 -5.55
CA ALA A 15 -5.31 -3.75 -5.50
C ALA A 15 -6.54 -2.88 -5.19
N ALA A 16 -6.41 -1.86 -4.35
CA ALA A 16 -7.44 -0.86 -4.10
C ALA A 16 -7.77 -0.07 -5.38
N ALA A 17 -6.77 0.42 -6.10
CA ALA A 17 -6.97 1.14 -7.36
C ALA A 17 -7.74 0.29 -8.41
N LYS A 18 -7.40 -1.00 -8.51
CA LYS A 18 -8.13 -1.94 -9.38
C LYS A 18 -9.60 -2.07 -9.01
N ARG A 19 -9.92 -2.22 -7.72
CA ARG A 19 -11.31 -2.34 -7.25
C ARG A 19 -12.09 -1.03 -7.40
N LEU A 20 -11.42 0.11 -7.24
CA LEU A 20 -12.02 1.44 -7.34
C LEU A 20 -12.27 1.90 -8.78
N GLY A 21 -11.57 1.33 -9.76
CA GLY A 21 -11.71 1.73 -11.16
C GLY A 21 -10.90 2.98 -11.55
N TRP A 22 -10.12 3.56 -10.62
CA TRP A 22 -9.29 4.74 -10.82
C TRP A 22 -7.94 4.60 -10.11
N ASN A 23 -6.97 5.45 -10.47
CA ASN A 23 -5.61 5.35 -9.96
C ASN A 23 -5.25 6.49 -9.02
N PHE A 24 -4.37 6.19 -8.07
CA PHE A 24 -3.82 7.18 -7.13
C PHE A 24 -2.76 8.07 -7.79
N ASP A 25 -2.80 9.34 -7.41
CA ASP A 25 -1.69 10.27 -7.59
C ASP A 25 -0.85 10.29 -6.30
N HIS A 26 0.35 9.72 -6.37
CA HIS A 26 1.23 9.62 -5.20
C HIS A 26 1.68 10.98 -4.68
N ARG A 27 1.80 12.01 -5.52
CA ARG A 27 2.07 13.36 -5.03
C ARG A 27 0.91 13.85 -4.17
N LYS A 28 -0.32 13.67 -4.66
CA LYS A 28 -1.49 14.10 -3.93
C LYS A 28 -1.71 13.34 -2.62
N ILE A 29 -1.35 12.05 -2.56
CA ILE A 29 -1.33 11.29 -1.29
C ILE A 29 -0.42 11.98 -0.27
N LEU A 30 0.80 12.35 -0.67
CA LEU A 30 1.71 13.09 0.21
C LEU A 30 1.09 14.40 0.66
N ASP A 31 0.55 15.19 -0.28
CA ASP A 31 -0.02 16.50 -0.01
C ASP A 31 -1.23 16.42 0.94
N TYR A 32 -2.11 15.43 0.75
CA TYR A 32 -3.29 15.20 1.58
C TYR A 32 -2.93 14.94 3.05
N PHE A 33 -1.95 14.08 3.32
CA PHE A 33 -1.53 13.78 4.69
C PHE A 33 -0.57 14.83 5.26
N ALA A 34 0.25 15.48 4.44
CA ALA A 34 1.09 16.60 4.86
C ALA A 34 0.27 17.85 5.23
N ALA A 35 -0.95 17.99 4.72
CA ALA A 35 -1.87 19.05 5.14
C ALA A 35 -2.37 18.88 6.60
N GLN A 36 -2.24 17.68 7.17
CA GLN A 36 -2.74 17.35 8.51
C GLN A 36 -1.65 17.46 9.60
N GLY A 37 -0.38 17.59 9.20
CA GLY A 37 0.75 17.69 10.12
C GLY A 37 2.10 17.73 9.42
N ALA A 38 3.18 17.78 10.19
CA ALA A 38 4.54 17.77 9.66
C ALA A 38 4.89 16.36 9.17
N LEU A 39 4.96 16.17 7.84
CA LEU A 39 5.38 14.90 7.26
C LEU A 39 6.85 14.61 7.62
N HIS A 40 7.06 13.60 8.47
CA HIS A 40 8.39 13.11 8.83
C HIS A 40 9.01 12.28 7.70
N ASN A 41 8.27 11.29 7.20
CA ASN A 41 8.69 10.44 6.09
C ASN A 41 7.48 9.75 5.45
N ALA A 42 7.62 9.29 4.21
CA ALA A 42 6.67 8.42 3.53
C ALA A 42 7.42 7.22 2.95
N PHE A 43 7.19 6.04 3.52
CA PHE A 43 7.81 4.80 3.08
C PHE A 43 6.91 4.07 2.09
N TYR A 44 7.46 3.70 0.93
CA TYR A 44 6.73 2.95 -0.09
C TYR A 44 7.36 1.57 -0.28
N TYR A 45 6.58 0.51 -0.05
CA TYR A 45 7.07 -0.87 -0.05
C TYR A 45 6.55 -1.60 -1.28
N THR A 46 7.47 -2.21 -2.05
CA THR A 46 7.09 -2.83 -3.32
C THR A 46 8.03 -3.95 -3.77
N ALA A 47 7.51 -4.95 -4.47
CA ALA A 47 8.28 -6.11 -4.92
C ALA A 47 8.60 -6.06 -6.43
N VAL A 48 9.86 -5.88 -6.81
CA VAL A 48 10.26 -5.70 -8.21
C VAL A 48 10.72 -7.02 -8.85
N PRO A 49 10.42 -7.26 -10.15
CA PRO A 49 10.98 -8.40 -10.86
C PRO A 49 12.51 -8.28 -11.00
N VAL A 50 13.18 -9.41 -11.25
CA VAL A 50 14.62 -9.44 -11.52
C VAL A 50 14.83 -10.13 -12.89
N PRO A 51 15.29 -9.39 -13.93
CA PRO A 51 15.65 -7.98 -13.93
C PRO A 51 14.42 -7.05 -13.80
N ILE A 52 14.65 -5.84 -13.27
CA ILE A 52 13.61 -4.81 -13.19
C ILE A 52 13.32 -4.26 -14.60
N ASP A 53 12.04 -4.11 -14.95
CA ASP A 53 11.64 -3.51 -16.23
C ASP A 53 11.68 -1.96 -16.18
N ASP A 54 11.76 -1.34 -17.36
CA ASP A 54 11.85 0.13 -17.49
C ASP A 54 10.65 0.87 -16.88
N LYS A 55 9.46 0.28 -16.93
CA LYS A 55 8.24 0.88 -16.39
C LYS A 55 8.31 0.94 -14.87
N GLN A 56 8.74 -0.14 -14.23
CA GLN A 56 8.95 -0.21 -12.79
C GLN A 56 10.05 0.72 -12.34
N LYS A 57 11.18 0.71 -13.05
CA LYS A 57 12.28 1.63 -12.74
C LYS A 57 11.83 3.10 -12.79
N ARG A 58 11.11 3.50 -13.85
CA ARG A 58 10.56 4.87 -13.96
C ARG A 58 9.59 5.19 -12.82
N PHE A 59 8.77 4.23 -12.40
CA PHE A 59 7.83 4.42 -11.31
C PHE A 59 8.54 4.60 -9.96
N THR A 60 9.51 3.73 -9.64
CA THR A 60 10.31 3.86 -8.41
C THR A 60 11.13 5.15 -8.41
N ASP A 61 11.73 5.52 -9.55
CA ASP A 61 12.49 6.78 -9.68
C ASP A 61 11.58 7.99 -9.46
N ALA A 62 10.34 7.95 -9.99
CA ALA A 62 9.36 9.00 -9.78
C ALA A 62 8.93 9.12 -8.30
N LEU A 63 8.69 8.00 -7.61
CA LEU A 63 8.39 8.01 -6.17
C LEU A 63 9.54 8.61 -5.36
N THR A 64 10.79 8.22 -5.65
CA THR A 64 11.97 8.80 -5.00
C THR A 64 12.06 10.31 -5.24
N TYR A 65 11.86 10.77 -6.48
CA TYR A 65 11.83 12.21 -6.79
C TYR A 65 10.66 12.94 -6.09
N MET A 66 9.57 12.24 -5.80
CA MET A 66 8.47 12.78 -5.02
C MET A 66 8.80 12.96 -3.53
N GLY A 67 9.85 12.30 -3.02
CA GLY A 67 10.25 12.35 -1.63
C GLY A 67 9.86 11.10 -0.83
N TYR A 68 9.45 10.01 -1.50
CA TYR A 68 9.25 8.73 -0.84
C TYR A 68 10.59 8.05 -0.53
N THR A 69 10.66 7.41 0.62
CA THR A 69 11.66 6.36 0.90
C THR A 69 11.17 5.05 0.31
N VAL A 70 11.67 4.67 -0.88
CA VAL A 70 11.24 3.46 -1.58
C VAL A 70 12.02 2.24 -1.08
N ARG A 71 11.29 1.21 -0.65
CA ARG A 71 11.82 -0.09 -0.20
C ARG A 71 11.42 -1.17 -1.20
N THR A 72 12.41 -1.79 -1.84
CA THR A 72 12.17 -2.84 -2.84
C THR A 72 12.67 -4.21 -2.41
N ARG A 73 11.89 -5.26 -2.70
CA ARG A 73 12.34 -6.66 -2.62
C ARG A 73 12.24 -7.35 -3.99
N PRO A 74 13.13 -8.30 -4.31
CA PRO A 74 12.94 -9.17 -5.47
C PRO A 74 11.63 -9.96 -5.35
N LEU A 75 10.87 -10.02 -6.44
CA LEU A 75 9.68 -10.86 -6.53
C LEU A 75 10.10 -12.33 -6.46
N ARG A 76 9.50 -13.09 -5.51
CA ARG A 76 9.73 -14.54 -5.42
C ARG A 76 8.72 -15.25 -6.33
N GLU A 77 9.24 -16.04 -7.26
CA GLU A 77 8.45 -16.96 -8.08
C GLU A 77 8.44 -18.33 -7.39
N ALA A 78 7.26 -18.85 -7.09
CA ALA A 78 7.06 -20.18 -6.58
C ALA A 78 6.16 -20.93 -7.57
N THR A 79 6.64 -22.05 -8.09
CA THR A 79 5.83 -22.95 -8.91
C THR A 79 5.28 -24.03 -7.98
N ASP A 80 3.96 -24.19 -7.98
CA ASP A 80 3.33 -25.27 -7.22
C ASP A 80 3.52 -26.64 -7.92
N GLU A 81 3.04 -27.71 -7.29
CA GLU A 81 3.10 -29.06 -7.83
C GLU A 81 2.23 -29.24 -9.10
N SER A 82 1.31 -28.31 -9.37
CA SER A 82 0.46 -28.28 -10.57
C SER A 82 1.12 -27.58 -11.77
N GLY A 83 2.28 -26.96 -11.58
CA GLY A 83 2.98 -26.18 -12.60
C GLY A 83 2.50 -24.72 -12.68
N ALA A 84 1.62 -24.27 -11.79
CA ALA A 84 1.19 -22.89 -11.68
C ALA A 84 2.24 -22.07 -10.93
N THR A 85 2.79 -21.05 -11.60
CA THR A 85 3.73 -20.10 -10.99
C THR A 85 2.95 -19.00 -10.27
N TYR A 86 3.04 -18.98 -8.95
CA TYR A 86 2.59 -17.89 -8.09
C TYR A 86 3.75 -16.97 -7.76
N ARG A 87 3.51 -15.67 -7.90
CA ARG A 87 4.48 -14.65 -7.51
C ARG A 87 3.95 -13.92 -6.29
N ARG A 88 4.60 -14.11 -5.14
CA ARG A 88 4.25 -13.40 -3.90
C ARG A 88 5.53 -12.98 -3.19
N ALA A 89 5.67 -11.67 -3.03
CA ALA A 89 6.61 -11.09 -2.09
C ALA A 89 5.83 -10.06 -1.28
N SER A 90 5.44 -10.45 -0.06
CA SER A 90 4.99 -9.49 0.94
C SER A 90 6.21 -8.77 1.50
N LEU A 91 6.01 -7.49 1.86
CA LEU A 91 6.99 -6.69 2.58
C LEU A 91 6.50 -6.38 4.00
N ASP A 92 5.60 -7.21 4.56
CA ASP A 92 4.95 -6.91 5.84
C ASP A 92 5.97 -6.85 6.98
N ILE A 93 6.98 -7.73 6.95
CA ILE A 93 8.09 -7.71 7.92
C ILE A 93 8.86 -6.40 7.84
N GLU A 94 9.19 -5.92 6.64
CA GLU A 94 9.85 -4.64 6.44
C GLU A 94 8.99 -3.48 6.92
N ILE A 95 7.69 -3.49 6.60
CA ILE A 95 6.76 -2.45 7.05
C ILE A 95 6.72 -2.41 8.58
N VAL A 96 6.47 -3.55 9.24
CA VAL A 96 6.41 -3.64 10.71
C VAL A 96 7.73 -3.24 11.35
N THR A 97 8.86 -3.62 10.75
CA THR A 97 10.20 -3.27 11.24
C THR A 97 10.43 -1.77 11.19
N ASP A 98 10.19 -1.12 10.04
CA ASP A 98 10.36 0.33 9.88
C ASP A 98 9.33 1.09 10.76
N LEU A 99 8.10 0.59 10.87
CA LEU A 99 7.04 1.15 11.71
C LEU A 99 7.40 1.18 13.20
N LEU A 100 7.91 0.07 13.74
CA LEU A 100 8.28 -0.02 15.16
C LEU A 100 9.64 0.63 15.47
N SER A 101 10.59 0.59 14.53
CA SER A 101 11.94 1.15 14.74
C SER A 101 11.99 2.67 14.60
N THR A 102 11.10 3.25 13.79
CA THR A 102 10.98 4.70 13.62
C THR A 102 9.92 5.35 14.51
N SER A 103 9.31 4.60 15.45
CA SER A 103 8.19 5.09 16.27
C SER A 103 8.49 6.38 17.03
N ASP A 104 9.74 6.63 17.43
CA ASP A 104 10.12 7.84 18.17
C ASP A 104 10.18 9.09 17.29
N ARG A 105 10.14 8.93 15.97
CA ARG A 105 10.27 10.02 14.99
C ARG A 105 8.93 10.62 14.56
N PHE A 106 7.82 9.91 14.78
CA PHE A 106 6.48 10.38 14.46
C PHE A 106 5.54 10.29 15.67
N ASP A 107 4.44 11.00 15.59
CA ASP A 107 3.35 10.98 16.58
C ASP A 107 2.14 10.21 16.01
N THR A 108 1.89 10.35 14.70
CA THR A 108 0.88 9.60 13.94
C THR A 108 1.50 8.72 12.86
N ALA A 109 1.11 7.45 12.82
CA ALA A 109 1.36 6.54 11.71
C ALA A 109 0.13 6.46 10.79
N VAL A 110 0.33 6.60 9.49
CA VAL A 110 -0.70 6.35 8.48
C VAL A 110 -0.33 5.09 7.70
N LEU A 111 -1.11 4.03 7.89
CA LEU A 111 -0.94 2.73 7.25
C LEU A 111 -1.85 2.64 6.03
N LEU A 112 -1.26 2.58 4.83
CA LEU A 112 -2.00 2.35 3.59
C LEU A 112 -1.99 0.85 3.27
N THR A 113 -2.76 0.10 4.05
CA THR A 113 -3.00 -1.34 3.89
C THR A 113 -4.35 -1.71 4.53
N GLY A 114 -4.96 -2.80 4.08
CA GLY A 114 -6.15 -3.40 4.70
C GLY A 114 -5.87 -4.74 5.38
N ASP A 115 -4.61 -5.17 5.48
CA ASP A 115 -4.25 -6.51 5.96
C ASP A 115 -4.35 -6.65 7.49
N GLY A 116 -5.08 -7.68 7.96
CA GLY A 116 -5.27 -7.98 9.38
C GLY A 116 -4.00 -8.31 10.14
N ASP A 117 -2.94 -8.77 9.47
CA ASP A 117 -1.66 -9.08 10.12
C ASP A 117 -1.01 -7.83 10.76
N PHE A 118 -1.47 -6.62 10.40
CA PHE A 118 -1.05 -5.36 11.03
C PHE A 118 -1.76 -5.04 12.34
N GLU A 119 -2.81 -5.77 12.75
CA GLU A 119 -3.54 -5.55 14.01
C GLU A 119 -2.55 -5.44 15.19
N ARG A 120 -1.68 -6.46 15.35
CA ARG A 120 -0.76 -6.52 16.48
C ARG A 120 0.28 -5.39 16.48
N PRO A 121 0.95 -5.06 15.36
CA PRO A 121 1.77 -3.86 15.24
C PRO A 121 1.04 -2.56 15.61
N VAL A 122 -0.22 -2.41 15.21
CA VAL A 122 -1.05 -1.24 15.54
C VAL A 122 -1.28 -1.13 17.05
N GLU A 123 -1.65 -2.22 17.72
CA GLU A 123 -1.81 -2.24 19.18
C GLU A 123 -0.53 -1.83 19.91
N VAL A 124 0.63 -2.32 19.45
CA VAL A 124 1.94 -1.97 20.03
C VAL A 124 2.24 -0.49 19.87
N LEU A 125 1.97 0.10 18.71
CA LEU A 125 2.14 1.55 18.51
C LEU A 125 1.23 2.36 19.43
N ARG A 126 -0.04 1.96 19.55
CA ARG A 126 -1.01 2.64 20.43
C ARG A 126 -0.60 2.55 21.89
N ALA A 127 -0.10 1.40 22.34
CA ALA A 127 0.47 1.23 23.67
C ALA A 127 1.70 2.14 23.92
N ARG A 128 2.41 2.57 22.86
CA ARG A 128 3.49 3.57 22.91
C ARG A 128 2.99 5.01 22.78
N GLY A 129 1.69 5.24 22.84
CA GLY A 129 1.07 6.57 22.74
C GLY A 129 1.08 7.16 21.33
N LYS A 130 1.22 6.32 20.29
CA LYS A 130 1.11 6.76 18.89
C LYS A 130 -0.34 6.66 18.44
N ARG A 131 -0.77 7.62 17.63
CA ARG A 131 -2.04 7.54 16.92
C ARG A 131 -1.83 6.76 15.62
N VAL A 132 -2.76 5.88 15.30
CA VAL A 132 -2.71 5.07 14.08
C VAL A 132 -3.95 5.33 13.22
N VAL A 133 -3.69 5.74 11.98
CA VAL A 133 -4.68 5.90 10.93
C VAL A 133 -4.49 4.79 9.92
N VAL A 134 -5.55 4.05 9.61
CA VAL A 134 -5.58 3.07 8.52
C VAL A 134 -6.31 3.68 7.33
N ALA A 135 -5.70 3.65 6.16
CA ALA A 135 -6.27 4.18 4.92
C ALA A 135 -6.34 3.08 3.85
N SER A 136 -7.54 2.67 3.48
CA SER A 136 -7.77 1.60 2.49
C SER A 136 -9.20 1.72 1.92
N ILE A 137 -9.71 0.67 1.28
CA ILE A 137 -11.14 0.54 0.99
C ILE A 137 -11.78 -0.49 1.90
N ALA A 138 -13.04 -0.27 2.28
CA ALA A 138 -13.70 -1.07 3.31
C ALA A 138 -13.74 -2.57 2.94
N GLU A 139 -13.94 -2.88 1.66
CA GLU A 139 -14.00 -4.26 1.16
C GLU A 139 -12.65 -5.00 1.19
N MET A 140 -11.55 -4.27 1.42
CA MET A 140 -10.20 -4.82 1.50
C MET A 140 -9.62 -4.80 2.90
N THR A 141 -10.35 -4.26 3.86
CA THR A 141 -9.84 -4.03 5.21
C THR A 141 -10.42 -5.07 6.15
N SER A 142 -9.56 -5.80 6.86
CA SER A 142 -9.99 -6.71 7.91
C SER A 142 -10.72 -5.96 9.03
N TYR A 143 -11.67 -6.63 9.66
CA TYR A 143 -12.45 -6.06 10.74
C TYR A 143 -11.54 -5.76 11.96
N GLU A 144 -10.61 -6.67 12.22
CA GLU A 144 -9.64 -6.64 13.31
C GLU A 144 -8.72 -5.42 13.21
N LEU A 145 -8.11 -5.18 12.04
CA LEU A 145 -7.26 -4.01 11.82
C LEU A 145 -8.07 -2.71 11.99
N ARG A 146 -9.29 -2.68 11.45
CA ARG A 146 -10.16 -1.50 11.53
C ARG A 146 -10.57 -1.20 12.98
N ASN A 147 -10.82 -2.24 13.77
CA ASN A 147 -11.13 -2.12 15.20
C ASN A 147 -9.90 -1.67 16.03
N ALA A 148 -8.70 -2.11 15.65
CA ALA A 148 -7.47 -1.76 16.35
C ALA A 148 -7.00 -0.32 16.10
N ALA A 149 -7.31 0.26 14.93
CA ALA A 149 -6.91 1.62 14.55
C ALA A 149 -7.67 2.71 15.30
N ASP A 150 -7.06 3.89 15.47
CA ASP A 150 -7.73 5.06 16.08
C ASP A 150 -8.63 5.78 15.06
N GLN A 151 -8.29 5.69 13.78
CA GLN A 151 -9.09 6.23 12.69
C GLN A 151 -8.97 5.35 11.45
N TYR A 152 -10.09 5.25 10.74
CA TYR A 152 -10.14 4.65 9.41
C TYR A 152 -10.48 5.72 8.36
N VAL A 153 -9.77 5.72 7.25
CA VAL A 153 -9.98 6.62 6.11
C VAL A 153 -10.28 5.77 4.88
N ASP A 154 -11.51 5.88 4.35
CA ASP A 154 -11.83 5.21 3.10
C ASP A 154 -11.29 6.03 1.91
N PHE A 155 -10.57 5.37 0.99
CA PHE A 155 -10.10 6.03 -0.23
C PHE A 155 -11.24 6.59 -1.09
N LYS A 156 -12.45 6.04 -0.99
CA LYS A 156 -13.63 6.59 -1.67
C LYS A 156 -13.99 7.98 -1.16
N ASP A 157 -13.85 8.22 0.13
CA ASP A 157 -14.22 9.49 0.77
C ASP A 157 -13.23 10.61 0.45
N ILE A 158 -11.99 10.25 0.12
CA ILE A 158 -10.92 11.22 -0.18
C ILE A 158 -10.53 11.23 -1.67
N ARG A 159 -11.32 10.59 -2.54
CA ARG A 159 -11.03 10.42 -3.98
C ARG A 159 -10.60 11.72 -4.65
N GLU A 160 -11.35 12.79 -4.46
CA GLU A 160 -11.09 14.10 -5.09
C GLU A 160 -9.68 14.64 -4.75
N HIS A 161 -9.19 14.28 -3.57
CA HIS A 161 -7.90 14.67 -3.07
C HIS A 161 -6.77 13.74 -3.48
N VAL A 162 -7.01 12.49 -3.87
CA VAL A 162 -5.92 11.51 -4.11
C VAL A 162 -5.95 10.86 -5.49
N GLU A 163 -7.00 11.07 -6.29
CA GLU A 163 -7.11 10.53 -7.65
C GLU A 163 -6.16 11.23 -8.62
N ARG A 164 -5.54 10.44 -9.50
CA ARG A 164 -4.79 10.91 -10.66
C ARG A 164 -5.77 11.34 -11.77
N PRO A 165 -5.84 12.64 -12.12
CA PRO A 165 -6.77 13.11 -13.14
C PRO A 165 -6.54 12.44 -14.49
N GLY A 166 -7.61 12.02 -15.14
CA GLY A 166 -7.58 11.54 -16.53
C GLY A 166 -6.95 10.16 -16.75
N TYR A 167 -6.60 9.41 -15.69
CA TYR A 167 -6.17 8.02 -15.83
C TYR A 167 -7.39 7.09 -15.93
N ARG A 168 -7.53 6.37 -17.05
CA ARG A 168 -8.45 5.23 -17.17
C ARG A 168 -7.65 3.94 -17.12
N LEU A 169 -8.17 2.92 -16.41
CA LEU A 169 -7.51 1.62 -16.33
C LEU A 169 -7.31 1.02 -17.74
N PRO A 170 -6.15 0.41 -18.04
CA PRO A 170 -5.90 -0.26 -19.31
C PRO A 170 -6.91 -1.36 -19.65
N SER A 171 -7.68 -1.86 -18.67
CA SER A 171 -8.77 -2.81 -18.88
C SER A 171 -9.88 -2.30 -19.80
N GLU A 172 -9.95 -0.98 -20.07
CA GLU A 172 -10.84 -0.41 -21.07
C GLU A 172 -10.25 -0.40 -22.50
N GLN A 173 -8.96 -0.71 -22.68
CA GLN A 173 -8.29 -0.85 -23.97
C GLN A 173 -8.06 -2.33 -24.27
N ARG A 174 -8.92 -2.92 -25.10
CA ARG A 174 -8.84 -4.33 -25.52
C ARG A 174 -7.44 -4.68 -26.07
N GLY A 175 -6.90 -5.79 -25.57
CA GLY A 175 -5.94 -6.65 -26.26
C GLY A 175 -4.48 -6.51 -25.81
N ALA A 176 -3.97 -7.57 -25.19
CA ALA A 176 -2.61 -7.76 -24.65
C ALA A 176 -2.35 -7.07 -23.30
N ASP A 177 -2.52 -7.86 -22.24
CA ASP A 177 -2.24 -7.49 -20.84
C ASP A 177 -0.79 -7.86 -20.48
N PRO A 178 0.18 -6.92 -20.42
CA PRO A 178 1.34 -7.12 -19.58
C PRO A 178 0.89 -6.81 -18.14
N ARG A 179 0.37 -7.83 -17.46
CA ARG A 179 0.03 -7.76 -16.03
C ARG A 179 1.19 -7.12 -15.27
N PRO A 180 1.01 -5.99 -14.57
CA PRO A 180 2.01 -5.51 -13.63
C PRO A 180 2.22 -6.57 -12.55
N PHE A 181 3.47 -6.97 -12.32
CA PHE A 181 3.83 -8.12 -11.48
C PHE A 181 3.55 -7.99 -9.97
N TYR A 182 2.90 -6.91 -9.53
CA TYR A 182 2.41 -6.72 -8.16
C TYR A 182 1.04 -7.38 -7.90
N ALA A 183 0.44 -8.03 -8.90
CA ALA A 183 -0.79 -8.78 -8.71
C ALA A 183 -0.49 -10.13 -8.05
N SER A 184 -0.51 -10.19 -6.72
CA SER A 184 -0.71 -11.46 -6.03
C SER A 184 -2.15 -11.91 -6.24
N ALA A 185 -2.35 -13.06 -6.87
CA ALA A 185 -3.61 -13.78 -6.77
C ALA A 185 -3.75 -14.27 -5.32
N ALA A 186 -4.65 -13.63 -4.58
CA ALA A 186 -5.28 -14.13 -3.37
C ALA A 186 -6.74 -13.64 -3.34
N LEU A 187 -7.52 -14.10 -4.30
CA LEU A 187 -8.94 -14.37 -4.10
C LEU A 187 -9.12 -15.79 -4.60
N SER A 188 -9.12 -16.75 -3.68
CA SER A 188 -9.73 -18.04 -3.95
C SER A 188 -11.23 -17.78 -4.11
N ASP A 189 -11.70 -17.79 -5.35
CA ASP A 189 -13.09 -18.10 -5.64
C ASP A 189 -13.32 -19.58 -5.31
N SER A 190 -13.82 -19.82 -4.10
CA SER A 190 -14.48 -21.04 -3.62
C SER A 190 -15.08 -20.67 -2.25
N ASP A 191 -16.38 -20.62 -1.99
CA ASP A 191 -17.46 -21.47 -2.48
C ASP A 191 -18.75 -20.67 -2.64
N ASP A 192 -19.37 -20.85 -3.82
CA ASP A 192 -20.79 -20.72 -4.05
C ASP A 192 -21.39 -22.12 -3.81
N ARG A 193 -21.91 -22.39 -2.60
CA ARG A 193 -22.93 -23.42 -2.29
C ARG A 193 -23.70 -23.10 -1.02
#